data_AF-A0A948XM01-F1
#
_entry.id   AF-A0A948XM01-F1
#
_cell.length_a   1.000
_cell.length_b   1.000
_cell.length_c   1.000
_cell.angle_alpha   90.00
_cell.angle_beta   90.00
_cell.angle_gamma   90.00
#
_symmetry.space_group_name_H-M   'P 1'
#
loop_
_entity.id
_entity.type
_entity.pdbx_description
1 polymer ?
#
loop_
_entity_poly.entity_id
_entity_poly.type
_entity_poly.pdbx_seq_one_letter_code
_entity_poly.pdbx_strand_id
1 'polypeptide(L)'
;MKQIQVVDEESIKNKIYTIRDMQVMIDRDLAELYGVETRSLKQAVKRNIARFPEDFMFELIDIEIDMMVSQSVIPSKKHFGGAKPFVFTEQGTNKMFNIEFLIFNEKVA
;
A
#
# COMPACT_ATOMS: atom_id res chain seq x y z
N MET A 1 -25.54 -3.61 3.72
CA MET A 1 -24.79 -4.88 3.80
C MET A 1 -23.54 -4.71 2.96
N LYS A 2 -22.33 -4.76 3.54
CA LYS A 2 -21.06 -4.59 2.81
C LYS A 2 -20.78 -5.89 2.05
N GLN A 3 -20.69 -5.83 0.72
CA GLN A 3 -20.29 -6.97 -0.10
C GLN A 3 -18.87 -7.39 0.28
N ILE A 4 -18.67 -8.67 0.58
CA ILE A 4 -17.35 -9.27 0.70
C ILE A 4 -16.83 -9.37 -0.75
N GLN A 5 -15.86 -8.52 -1.10
CA GLN A 5 -15.18 -8.66 -2.38
C GLN A 5 -14.22 -9.85 -2.27
N VAL A 6 -14.52 -10.91 -3.03
CA VAL A 6 -13.61 -12.04 -3.19
C VAL A 6 -12.50 -11.55 -4.09
N VAL A 7 -11.37 -11.16 -3.50
CA VAL A 7 -10.16 -10.85 -4.26
C VAL A 7 -9.51 -12.18 -4.64
N ASP A 8 -9.19 -12.30 -5.92
CA ASP A 8 -8.48 -13.46 -6.46
C ASP A 8 -7.05 -13.58 -5.89
N GLU A 9 -6.66 -14.78 -5.48
CA GLU A 9 -5.39 -15.01 -4.79
C GLU A 9 -4.18 -14.79 -5.72
N GLU A 10 -4.34 -15.08 -7.02
CA GLU A 10 -3.34 -14.79 -8.05
C GLU A 10 -3.15 -13.29 -8.25
N SER A 11 -4.25 -12.52 -8.23
CA SER A 11 -4.18 -11.06 -8.33
C SER A 11 -3.40 -10.41 -7.18
N ILE A 12 -3.49 -10.96 -5.97
CA ILE A 12 -2.72 -10.49 -4.80
C ILE A 12 -1.25 -10.84 -4.95
N LYS A 13 -0.92 -12.08 -5.34
CA LYS A 13 0.47 -12.53 -5.51
C LYS A 13 1.22 -11.69 -6.54
N ASN A 14 0.56 -11.29 -7.62
CA ASN A 14 1.14 -10.41 -8.65
C ASN A 14 1.41 -8.97 -8.18
N LYS A 15 0.87 -8.57 -7.02
CA LYS A 15 1.04 -7.24 -6.41
C LYS A 15 1.98 -7.26 -5.20
N ILE A 16 2.57 -8.42 -4.88
CA ILE A 16 3.57 -8.58 -3.82
C ILE A 16 4.96 -8.56 -4.46
N TYR A 17 5.79 -7.63 -4.00
CA TYR A 17 7.16 -7.43 -4.46
C TYR A 17 8.14 -7.72 -3.33
N THR A 18 9.35 -8.14 -3.66
CA THR A 18 10.41 -8.34 -2.67
C THR A 18 11.40 -7.19 -2.73
N ILE A 19 11.47 -6.38 -1.66
CA ILE A 19 12.36 -5.22 -1.55
C ILE A 19 13.02 -5.27 -0.18
N ARG A 20 14.36 -5.15 -0.13
CA ARG A 20 15.16 -5.30 1.11
C ARG A 20 14.84 -6.62 1.86
N ASP A 21 14.69 -7.71 1.12
CA ASP A 21 14.31 -9.03 1.66
C ASP A 21 12.95 -9.06 2.39
N MET A 22 12.12 -8.04 2.19
CA MET A 22 10.76 -7.96 2.72
C MET A 22 9.73 -8.07 1.61
N GLN A 23 8.65 -8.81 1.86
CA GLN A 23 7.47 -8.80 0.99
C GLN A 23 6.69 -7.51 1.22
N VAL A 24 6.53 -6.73 0.15
CA VAL A 24 5.92 -5.41 0.19
C VAL A 24 4.92 -5.20 -0.94
N MET A 25 3.92 -4.36 -0.70
CA MET A 25 2.94 -3.92 -1.69
C MET A 25 3.00 -2.40 -1.84
N ILE A 26 2.90 -1.91 -3.08
CA ILE A 26 2.90 -0.47 -3.36
C ILE A 26 1.56 0.15 -2.95
N ASP A 27 1.58 1.38 -2.45
CA ASP A 27 0.40 2.17 -2.08
C ASP A 27 -0.75 2.16 -3.11
N ARG A 28 -0.42 2.16 -4.41
CA ARG A 28 -1.38 2.06 -5.52
C ARG A 28 -2.08 0.72 -5.56
N ASP A 29 -1.31 -0.37 -5.54
CA ASP A 29 -1.85 -1.73 -5.60
C ASP A 29 -2.69 -2.02 -4.37
N LEU A 30 -2.23 -1.53 -3.22
CA LEU A 30 -2.97 -1.61 -1.96
C LEU A 30 -4.29 -0.83 -2.04
N ALA A 31 -4.26 0.40 -2.55
CA ALA A 31 -5.47 1.20 -2.73
C ALA A 31 -6.49 0.52 -3.66
N GLU A 32 -6.03 -0.09 -4.75
CA GLU A 32 -6.86 -0.87 -5.67
C GLU A 32 -7.47 -2.10 -4.98
N LEU A 33 -6.69 -2.83 -4.18
CA LEU A 33 -7.13 -3.99 -3.40
C LEU A 33 -8.25 -3.63 -2.41
N TYR A 34 -8.13 -2.48 -1.76
CA TYR A 34 -9.14 -1.98 -0.82
C TYR A 34 -10.29 -1.22 -1.50
N GLY A 35 -10.24 -1.02 -2.82
CA GLY A 35 -11.23 -0.26 -3.56
C GLY A 35 -11.30 1.21 -3.15
N VAL A 36 -10.19 1.78 -2.68
CA VAL A 36 -10.07 3.18 -2.23
C VAL A 36 -9.15 3.98 -3.14
N GLU A 37 -9.29 5.31 -3.12
CA GLU A 37 -8.32 6.15 -3.81
C GLU A 37 -6.96 6.15 -3.08
N THR A 38 -5.87 6.08 -3.84
CA THR A 38 -4.50 6.14 -3.30
C THR A 38 -4.26 7.40 -2.45
N ARG A 39 -4.94 8.52 -2.78
CA ARG A 39 -4.88 9.76 -1.97
C ARG A 39 -5.53 9.57 -0.59
N SER A 40 -6.72 8.97 -0.54
CA SER A 40 -7.43 8.68 0.71
C SER A 40 -6.62 7.74 1.59
N LEU A 41 -5.98 6.73 0.99
CA LEU A 41 -5.09 5.82 1.68
C LEU A 41 -3.91 6.55 2.34
N LYS A 42 -3.19 7.35 1.55
CA LYS A 42 -2.06 8.16 2.06
C LYS A 42 -2.51 9.12 3.16
N GLN A 43 -3.70 9.69 3.07
CA GLN A 43 -4.24 10.56 4.12
C GLN A 43 -4.52 9.79 5.42
N ALA A 44 -5.15 8.61 5.33
CA ALA A 44 -5.44 7.77 6.50
C ALA A 44 -4.14 7.33 7.21
N VAL A 45 -3.13 6.96 6.43
CA VAL A 45 -1.79 6.60 6.92
C VAL A 45 -1.12 7.79 7.59
N LYS A 46 -1.08 8.96 6.94
CA LYS A 46 -0.49 10.18 7.52
C LYS A 46 -1.16 10.61 8.83
N ARG A 47 -2.48 10.47 8.94
CA ARG A 47 -3.22 10.75 10.19
C ARG A 47 -2.86 9.80 11.32
N ASN A 48 -2.45 8.58 10.98
CA ASN A 48 -2.12 7.52 11.93
C ASN A 48 -0.63 7.17 11.91
N ILE A 49 0.24 8.08 11.45
CA ILE A 49 1.67 7.77 11.23
C ILE A 49 2.37 7.24 12.49
N ALA A 50 1.94 7.69 13.68
CA ALA A 50 2.43 7.19 14.97
C ALA A 50 2.15 5.69 15.20
N ARG A 51 1.24 5.07 14.43
CA ARG A 51 0.90 3.65 14.47
C ARG A 51 1.60 2.83 13.38
N PHE A 52 2.37 3.48 12.50
CA PHE A 52 3.11 2.86 11.40
C PHE A 52 4.62 3.09 11.60
N PRO A 53 5.31 2.19 12.32
CA PRO A 53 6.77 2.13 12.35
C PRO A 53 7.37 1.91 10.96
N GLU A 54 8.67 2.19 10.81
CA GLU A 54 9.41 1.96 9.54
C GLU A 54 9.36 0.49 9.08
N ASP A 55 9.17 -0.45 10.00
CA ASP A 55 8.99 -1.88 9.70
C ASP A 55 7.64 -2.19 9.00
N PHE A 56 6.68 -1.27 9.04
CA PHE A 56 5.33 -1.43 8.48
C PHE A 56 5.19 -0.72 7.13
N MET A 57 5.84 0.43 6.98
CA MET A 57 5.86 1.18 5.72
C MET A 57 7.14 1.99 5.59
N PHE A 58 7.58 2.18 4.36
CA PHE A 58 8.69 3.07 4.06
C PHE A 58 8.55 3.66 2.65
N GLU A 59 9.27 4.76 2.40
CA GLU A 59 9.40 5.33 1.06
C GLU A 59 10.51 4.61 0.31
N LEU A 60 10.25 4.30 -0.97
CA LEU A 60 11.28 3.74 -1.84
C LEU A 60 12.35 4.78 -2.17
N ILE A 61 13.61 4.36 -2.18
CA ILE A 61 14.71 5.18 -2.67
C ILE A 61 14.78 5.12 -4.20
N ASP A 62 15.45 6.10 -4.83
CA ASP A 62 15.50 6.20 -6.29
C ASP A 62 16.03 4.95 -6.99
N ILE A 63 17.00 4.28 -6.35
CA ILE A 63 17.56 3.00 -6.80
C ILE A 63 16.51 1.89 -6.81
N GLU A 64 15.69 1.79 -5.76
CA GLU A 64 14.63 0.77 -5.66
C GLU A 64 13.53 1.05 -6.68
N ILE A 65 13.17 2.33 -6.87
CA ILE A 65 12.21 2.73 -7.90
C ILE A 65 12.72 2.35 -9.29
N ASP A 66 14.01 2.56 -9.58
CA ASP A 66 14.63 2.14 -10.84
C ASP A 66 14.57 0.61 -11.04
N MET A 67 14.84 -0.17 -9.99
CA MET A 67 14.71 -1.63 -10.04
C MET A 67 13.26 -2.06 -10.35
N MET A 68 12.26 -1.41 -9.74
CA MET A 68 10.86 -1.72 -9.97
C MET A 68 10.38 -1.33 -11.38
N VAL A 69 10.86 -0.21 -11.91
CA VAL A 69 10.60 0.18 -13.31
C VAL A 69 11.23 -0.84 -14.26
N SER A 70 12.47 -1.27 -13.99
CA SER A 70 13.15 -2.30 -14.80
C SER A 70 12.44 -3.65 -14.76
N GLN A 71 11.81 -4.01 -13.64
CA GLN A 71 11.01 -5.22 -13.50
C GLN A 71 9.59 -5.07 -14.08
N SER A 72 9.28 -3.95 -14.75
CA SER A 72 7.96 -3.64 -15.30
C SER A 72 6.83 -3.65 -14.25
N VAL A 73 7.19 -3.53 -12.97
CA VAL A 73 6.25 -3.38 -11.85
C VAL A 73 5.62 -2.00 -11.86
N ILE A 74 6.43 -0.98 -12.17
CA ILE A 74 5.98 0.41 -12.27
C ILE A 74 6.16 0.86 -13.72
N PRO A 75 5.13 1.43 -14.38
CA PRO A 75 5.23 1.85 -15.78
C PRO A 75 6.30 2.93 -16.03
N SER A 76 6.49 3.85 -15.07
CA SER A 76 7.56 4.85 -15.09
C SER A 76 7.64 5.60 -13.76
N LYS A 77 8.78 6.24 -13.46
CA LYS A 77 8.92 7.21 -12.35
C LYS A 77 7.89 8.33 -12.40
N LYS A 78 7.48 8.74 -13.61
CA LYS A 78 6.48 9.81 -13.82
C LYS A 78 5.08 9.41 -13.36
N HIS A 79 4.82 8.12 -13.17
CA HIS A 79 3.51 7.62 -12.77
C HIS A 79 3.10 8.07 -11.35
N PHE A 80 4.08 8.41 -10.51
CA PHE A 80 3.84 8.97 -9.18
C PHE A 80 3.89 10.50 -9.15
N GLY A 81 3.98 11.16 -10.32
CA GLY A 81 4.04 12.63 -10.40
C GLY A 81 5.29 13.24 -9.76
N GLY A 82 6.38 12.48 -9.64
CA GLY A 82 7.61 12.89 -8.98
C GLY A 82 7.63 12.69 -7.45
N ALA A 83 6.55 12.15 -6.87
CA ALA A 83 6.55 11.74 -5.46
C ALA A 83 7.11 10.32 -5.32
N LYS A 84 7.81 10.07 -4.20
CA LYS A 84 8.26 8.72 -3.86
C LYS A 84 7.05 7.87 -3.46
N PRO A 85 6.84 6.70 -4.08
CA PRO A 85 5.80 5.77 -3.66
C PRO A 85 6.09 5.24 -2.25
N PHE A 86 5.03 5.05 -1.48
CA PHE A 86 5.10 4.29 -0.23
C PHE A 86 4.92 2.81 -0.55
N VAL A 87 5.69 1.98 0.15
CA VAL A 87 5.48 0.53 0.19
C VAL A 87 5.09 0.09 1.59
N PHE A 88 4.26 -0.93 1.66
CA PHE A 88 3.74 -1.50 2.90
C PHE A 88 4.18 -2.94 2.99
N THR A 89 4.79 -3.32 4.12
CA THR A 89 5.16 -4.72 4.40
C THR A 89 3.90 -5.53 4.71
N GLU A 90 4.00 -6.87 4.72
CA GLU A 90 2.91 -7.75 5.16
C GLU A 90 2.37 -7.41 6.57
N GLN A 91 3.28 -7.05 7.49
CA GLN A 91 2.88 -6.58 8.83
C GLN A 91 2.18 -5.21 8.74
N GLY A 92 2.64 -4.36 7.83
CA GLY A 92 2.02 -3.11 7.38
C GLY A 92 0.58 -3.25 6.90
N THR A 93 0.33 -4.19 5.98
CA THR A 93 -1.00 -4.41 5.39
C THR A 93 -2.00 -4.90 6.43
N ASN A 94 -1.59 -5.80 7.33
CA ASN A 94 -2.41 -6.25 8.46
C ASN A 94 -2.77 -5.10 9.43
N LYS A 95 -1.81 -4.22 9.72
CA LYS A 95 -2.07 -3.04 10.56
C LYS A 95 -3.02 -2.06 9.86
N MET A 96 -2.88 -1.90 8.55
CA MET A 96 -3.75 -1.04 7.75
C MET A 96 -5.18 -1.54 7.72
N PHE A 97 -5.40 -2.85 7.53
CA PHE A 97 -6.72 -3.48 7.65
C PHE A 97 -7.39 -3.14 8.98
N ASN A 98 -6.63 -3.19 10.07
CA ASN A 98 -7.14 -2.91 11.41
C ASN A 98 -7.45 -1.40 11.62
N ILE A 99 -6.64 -0.50 11.04
CA ILE A 99 -6.87 0.95 11.11
C ILE A 99 -8.04 1.37 10.22
N GLU A 100 -8.19 0.80 9.03
CA GLU A 100 -9.33 1.06 8.16
C GLU A 100 -10.64 0.57 8.79
N PHE A 101 -10.63 -0.58 9.46
CA PHE A 101 -11.76 -1.09 10.23
C PHE A 101 -12.16 -0.17 11.39
N LEU A 102 -11.19 0.45 12.07
CA LEU A 102 -11.43 1.43 13.14
C LEU A 102 -11.98 2.76 12.58
N ILE A 103 -11.41 3.27 11.48
CA ILE A 103 -11.86 4.52 10.84
C ILE A 103 -13.27 4.37 10.24
N PHE A 104 -13.62 3.19 9.72
CA PHE A 104 -14.98 2.91 9.25
C PHE A 104 -15.99 2.78 10.39
N ASN A 105 -15.60 2.26 11.57
CA ASN A 105 -16.51 2.14 12.72
C ASN A 105 -16.71 3.46 13.49
N GLU A 106 -15.73 4.37 13.50
CA GLU A 106 -15.91 5.69 14.12
C GLU A 106 -16.84 6.63 13.33
N LYS A 107 -17.12 6.33 12.05
CA LYS A 107 -18.06 7.13 11.24
C LYS A 107 -19.53 6.66 11.29
N VAL A 108 -19.84 5.65 12.11
CA VAL A 108 -21.20 5.12 12.30
C VAL A 108 -21.69 5.17 13.76
N ALA A 109 -20.98 5.90 14.62
CA ALA A 109 -21.43 6.22 15.98
C ALA A 109 -21.93 7.67 16.08
#